data_AF-A0A2E7P092-F1
#
_entry.id   AF-A0A2E7P092-F1
#
_cell.length_a   1.000
_cell.length_b   1.000
_cell.length_c   1.000
_cell.angle_alpha   90.00
_cell.angle_beta   90.00
_cell.angle_gamma   90.00
#
_symmetry.space_group_name_H-M   'P 1'
#
loop_
_entity.id
_entity.type
_entity.pdbx_description
1 polymer ?
#
loop_
_entity_poly.entity_id
_entity_poly.type
_entity_poly.pdbx_seq_one_letter_code
_entity_poly.pdbx_strand_id
1 'polypeptide(L)'
;MIITYPIRLPYVAGAEQRVVPDALYHQSEILSGSYPMGKNRFWHGGVHLHPADRNTPIRAIAAGELVAYRYDDTDTGDELFEKASYSRSFILLRHETELGQTSLGTSKLVFYSLYMHLRAWSKVKEKSGEQAINFLKKRIPERPRMKNKSPLIDKQGRPIMEPAHDETVLPAADGQIQLGTDFSRVQRGDVLGYCGSIPDNLATPSQGIHFEIFFEDPRFLQNPMQAIWGKCWLTGSLRVLDELLVKHELEVDPEKPLILVEDKDKDKDKGGCLNIQTEDKKNWWIEKDQFVETEVPADLKKKTAARKAYMPTGKRLIGYAKNPVTNAHTLEAGTLIVPWSRPWLIAGEFQERQYEGKLWIQIFKPDPNKIFWAEKSAVKYLSDADWKDFRKVEEHGQFSADGFMDDEGLQRLIQESQKGRTDTKTVQSDKDEMVRHVVTRHPHRVEQSGHRSAL
;
A
#
# COMPACT_ATOMS: atom_id res chain seq x y z
N MET A 1 7.20 8.41 -4.86
CA MET A 1 6.92 9.09 -6.16
C MET A 1 5.48 9.56 -6.19
N ILE A 2 5.17 10.72 -6.81
CA ILE A 2 3.78 11.20 -6.95
C ILE A 2 3.31 10.93 -8.38
N ILE A 3 2.15 10.28 -8.52
CA ILE A 3 1.48 10.00 -9.80
C ILE A 3 0.32 10.99 -9.97
N THR A 4 0.19 11.58 -11.15
CA THR A 4 -0.89 12.51 -11.51
C THR A 4 -1.70 11.98 -12.70
N TYR A 5 -2.84 12.59 -12.99
CA TYR A 5 -3.56 12.31 -14.23
C TYR A 5 -2.74 12.75 -15.47
N PRO A 6 -2.89 12.07 -16.61
CA PRO A 6 -2.24 12.46 -17.86
C PRO A 6 -2.83 13.76 -18.45
N ILE A 7 -3.96 14.22 -17.91
CA ILE A 7 -4.65 15.45 -18.26
C ILE A 7 -4.73 16.30 -16.99
N ARG A 8 -4.36 17.58 -17.07
CA ARG A 8 -4.39 18.47 -15.90
C ARG A 8 -5.85 18.71 -15.50
N LEU A 9 -6.21 18.31 -14.28
CA LEU A 9 -7.46 18.70 -13.65
C LEU A 9 -7.28 20.04 -12.92
N PRO A 10 -8.26 20.95 -12.97
CA PRO A 10 -8.22 22.18 -12.19
C PRO A 10 -8.19 21.86 -10.69
N TYR A 11 -7.17 22.34 -10.00
CA TYR A 11 -7.03 22.21 -8.55
C TYR A 11 -7.61 23.46 -7.87
N VAL A 12 -8.52 23.25 -6.92
CA VAL A 12 -9.05 24.32 -6.05
C VAL A 12 -8.74 23.96 -4.61
N ALA A 13 -7.94 24.78 -3.94
CA ALA A 13 -7.59 24.57 -2.54
C ALA A 13 -8.86 24.56 -1.66
N GLY A 14 -9.01 23.55 -0.80
CA GLY A 14 -10.22 23.34 0.02
C GLY A 14 -11.33 22.54 -0.67
N ALA A 15 -11.23 22.30 -1.97
CA ALA A 15 -12.10 21.40 -2.75
C ALA A 15 -11.25 20.34 -3.46
N GLU A 16 -10.27 19.79 -2.75
CA GLU A 16 -9.41 18.71 -3.23
C GLU A 16 -10.28 17.56 -3.74
N GLN A 17 -10.30 17.34 -5.05
CA GLN A 17 -11.05 16.24 -5.66
C GLN A 17 -10.34 14.92 -5.32
N ARG A 18 -10.88 14.23 -4.31
CA ARG A 18 -10.44 12.88 -3.91
C ARG A 18 -11.00 11.77 -4.80
N VAL A 19 -11.81 12.14 -5.79
CA VAL A 19 -12.48 11.26 -6.75
C VAL A 19 -12.30 11.86 -8.14
N VAL A 20 -12.13 11.01 -9.16
CA VAL A 20 -12.15 11.43 -10.57
C VAL A 20 -13.47 12.18 -10.83
N PRO A 21 -13.46 13.37 -11.45
CA PRO A 21 -14.71 14.05 -11.80
C PRO A 21 -15.54 13.17 -12.72
N ASP A 22 -16.82 12.97 -12.37
CA ASP A 22 -17.77 12.19 -13.16
C ASP A 22 -17.74 12.56 -14.64
N ALA A 23 -17.56 13.84 -15.00
CA ALA A 23 -17.46 14.26 -16.40
C ALA A 23 -16.24 13.70 -17.15
N LEU A 24 -15.07 13.60 -16.53
CA LEU A 24 -13.87 13.02 -17.17
C LEU A 24 -14.03 11.50 -17.31
N TYR A 25 -14.66 10.85 -16.32
CA TYR A 25 -14.93 9.41 -16.34
C TYR A 25 -16.07 9.05 -17.31
N HIS A 26 -17.16 9.81 -17.37
CA HIS A 26 -18.25 9.63 -18.33
C HIS A 26 -17.83 9.91 -19.77
N GLN A 27 -16.81 10.74 -19.96
CA GLN A 27 -16.19 10.96 -21.26
C GLN A 27 -15.12 9.93 -21.58
N SER A 28 -14.72 9.07 -20.63
CA SER A 28 -13.88 7.91 -20.92
C SER A 28 -14.73 6.77 -21.48
N GLU A 29 -14.20 6.05 -22.47
CA GLU A 29 -14.81 4.82 -23.01
C GLU A 29 -16.12 4.98 -23.80
N ILE A 30 -16.05 5.70 -24.91
CA ILE A 30 -17.17 5.81 -25.83
C ILE A 30 -16.83 5.17 -27.18
N LEU A 31 -17.87 4.60 -27.81
CA LEU A 31 -17.88 3.98 -29.15
C LEU A 31 -17.35 2.54 -29.27
N SER A 32 -16.12 2.19 -28.88
CA SER A 32 -15.54 0.84 -29.11
C SER A 32 -15.59 -0.13 -27.91
N GLY A 33 -15.96 0.34 -26.71
CA GLY A 33 -16.16 -0.49 -25.50
C GLY A 33 -15.43 0.03 -24.28
N SER A 34 -15.58 -0.69 -23.16
CA SER A 34 -15.14 -0.27 -21.83
C SER A 34 -13.96 -1.11 -21.35
N TYR A 35 -13.06 -0.57 -20.53
CA TYR A 35 -12.08 -1.37 -19.82
C TYR A 35 -12.79 -2.33 -18.85
N PRO A 36 -12.38 -3.62 -18.76
CA PRO A 36 -11.28 -4.25 -19.50
C PRO A 36 -11.71 -4.95 -20.82
N MET A 37 -12.98 -4.84 -21.23
CA MET A 37 -13.55 -5.56 -22.39
C MET A 37 -14.21 -4.64 -23.43
N GLY A 38 -13.65 -4.62 -24.64
CA GLY A 38 -14.21 -3.91 -25.78
C GLY A 38 -15.55 -4.50 -26.26
N LYS A 39 -16.35 -3.72 -27.01
CA LYS A 39 -17.61 -4.19 -27.64
C LYS A 39 -17.38 -5.33 -28.64
N ASN A 40 -16.17 -5.40 -29.18
CA ASN A 40 -15.71 -6.46 -30.06
C ASN A 40 -15.36 -7.76 -29.30
N ARG A 41 -15.55 -7.81 -27.96
CA ARG A 41 -15.20 -8.93 -27.08
C ARG A 41 -13.71 -9.24 -27.05
N PHE A 42 -12.87 -8.25 -27.35
CA PHE A 42 -11.43 -8.31 -27.14
C PHE A 42 -11.04 -7.57 -25.86
N TRP A 43 -9.87 -7.95 -25.32
CA TRP A 43 -9.24 -7.24 -24.22
C TRP A 43 -8.96 -5.79 -24.60
N HIS A 44 -9.38 -4.88 -23.72
CA HIS A 44 -9.11 -3.45 -23.81
C HIS A 44 -8.16 -3.10 -22.67
N GLY A 45 -6.87 -2.96 -22.98
CA GLY A 45 -5.76 -2.86 -22.01
C GLY A 45 -5.71 -1.56 -21.19
N GLY A 46 -6.49 -0.55 -21.59
CA GLY A 46 -6.64 0.68 -20.84
C GLY A 46 -7.89 1.45 -21.19
N VAL A 47 -7.85 2.75 -20.96
CA VAL A 47 -9.01 3.63 -21.05
C VAL A 47 -8.82 4.67 -22.15
N HIS A 48 -9.91 4.99 -22.86
CA HIS A 48 -9.91 6.17 -23.73
C HIS A 48 -10.19 7.42 -22.90
N LEU A 49 -9.37 8.47 -23.03
CA LEU A 49 -9.59 9.75 -22.36
C LEU A 49 -9.94 10.82 -23.37
N HIS A 50 -11.10 11.46 -23.19
CA HIS A 50 -11.59 12.53 -24.06
C HIS A 50 -11.72 13.83 -23.25
N PRO A 51 -10.68 14.69 -23.19
CA PRO A 51 -10.82 15.99 -22.54
C PRO A 51 -11.81 16.87 -23.29
N ALA A 52 -12.57 17.67 -22.54
CA ALA A 52 -13.53 18.63 -23.09
C ALA A 52 -12.87 19.62 -24.07
N ASP A 53 -11.69 20.13 -23.72
CA ASP A 53 -10.84 20.86 -24.66
C ASP A 53 -9.83 19.90 -25.30
N ARG A 54 -9.98 19.67 -26.61
CA ARG A 54 -9.07 18.83 -27.40
C ARG A 54 -7.66 19.40 -27.51
N ASN A 55 -7.46 20.67 -27.21
CA ASN A 55 -6.13 21.28 -27.12
C ASN A 55 -5.54 21.19 -25.71
N THR A 56 -6.11 20.37 -24.84
CA THR A 56 -5.49 20.05 -23.55
C THR A 56 -4.22 19.22 -23.77
N PRO A 57 -3.06 19.64 -23.21
CA PRO A 57 -1.83 18.87 -23.28
C PRO A 57 -1.95 17.55 -22.52
N ILE A 58 -1.48 16.47 -23.14
CA ILE A 58 -1.27 15.17 -22.51
C ILE A 58 0.11 15.18 -21.87
N ARG A 59 0.18 14.81 -20.60
CA ARG A 59 1.37 14.97 -19.76
C ARG A 59 1.82 13.67 -19.13
N ALA A 60 3.12 13.58 -18.88
CA ALA A 60 3.70 12.47 -18.13
C ALA A 60 3.12 12.44 -16.71
N ILE A 61 2.59 11.28 -16.31
CA ILE A 61 1.93 11.10 -15.01
C ILE A 61 2.91 11.07 -13.85
N ALA A 62 4.16 10.72 -14.12
CA ALA A 62 5.24 10.59 -13.16
C ALA A 62 6.58 10.70 -13.91
N ALA A 63 7.67 10.90 -13.15
CA ALA A 63 9.00 10.87 -13.75
C ALA A 63 9.34 9.44 -14.22
N GLY A 64 9.89 9.30 -15.43
CA GLY A 64 10.12 7.99 -16.04
C GLY A 64 11.15 8.01 -17.16
N GLU A 65 11.71 6.85 -17.43
CA GLU A 65 12.59 6.62 -18.57
C GLU A 65 11.73 6.43 -19.82
N LEU A 66 12.13 7.06 -20.92
CA LEU A 66 11.49 6.82 -22.21
C LEU A 66 11.93 5.45 -22.70
N VAL A 67 10.98 4.54 -22.94
CA VAL A 67 11.29 3.21 -23.48
C VAL A 67 11.29 3.27 -24.99
N ALA A 68 10.17 3.74 -25.56
CA ALA A 68 9.99 3.91 -26.99
C ALA A 68 8.91 4.96 -27.26
N TYR A 69 8.96 5.54 -28.45
CA TYR A 69 7.89 6.36 -28.97
C TYR A 69 7.74 6.17 -30.48
N ARG A 70 6.57 6.55 -31.01
CA ARG A 70 6.35 6.76 -32.43
C ARG A 70 5.59 8.07 -32.60
N TYR A 71 6.05 8.90 -33.51
CA TYR A 71 5.29 10.04 -34.02
C TYR A 71 5.10 9.88 -35.52
N ASP A 72 3.86 9.97 -35.98
CA ASP A 72 3.55 10.13 -37.39
C ASP A 72 3.49 11.63 -37.71
N ASP A 73 3.98 12.04 -38.88
CA ASP A 73 3.77 13.41 -39.33
C ASP A 73 2.30 13.69 -39.62
N THR A 74 1.57 12.70 -40.15
CA THR A 74 0.13 12.74 -40.41
C THR A 74 -0.54 11.43 -40.01
N ASP A 75 -1.83 11.48 -39.66
CA ASP A 75 -2.63 10.27 -39.40
C ASP A 75 -2.60 9.32 -40.61
N THR A 76 -2.67 8.02 -40.36
CA THR A 76 -2.56 6.97 -41.38
C THR A 76 -3.77 6.05 -41.33
N GLY A 77 -4.27 5.61 -42.48
CA GLY A 77 -5.26 4.53 -42.56
C GLY A 77 -4.59 3.18 -42.78
N ASP A 78 -5.31 2.10 -42.51
CA ASP A 78 -4.94 0.74 -42.90
C ASP A 78 -6.12 0.02 -43.58
N GLU A 79 -5.86 -1.18 -44.10
CA GLU A 79 -6.88 -1.99 -44.79
C GLU A 79 -7.95 -2.55 -43.83
N LEU A 80 -7.66 -2.63 -42.52
CA LEU A 80 -8.59 -3.14 -41.50
C LEU A 80 -9.67 -2.11 -41.13
N PHE A 81 -9.36 -0.82 -41.19
CA PHE A 81 -10.24 0.28 -40.76
C PHE A 81 -10.82 1.10 -41.91
N GLU A 82 -11.30 0.44 -42.98
CA GLU A 82 -12.04 1.01 -44.13
C GLU A 82 -11.72 2.48 -44.46
N LYS A 83 -10.43 2.77 -44.76
CA LYS A 83 -9.91 4.09 -45.20
C LYS A 83 -9.95 5.24 -44.18
N ALA A 84 -10.44 5.06 -42.95
CA ALA A 84 -10.36 6.10 -41.94
C ALA A 84 -8.92 6.25 -41.43
N SER A 85 -8.36 7.46 -41.54
CA SER A 85 -7.02 7.74 -41.01
C SER A 85 -7.09 7.97 -39.51
N TYR A 86 -6.22 7.30 -38.77
CA TYR A 86 -6.12 7.43 -37.32
C TYR A 86 -4.66 7.61 -36.88
N SER A 87 -4.47 8.02 -35.63
CA SER A 87 -3.13 8.19 -35.09
C SER A 87 -2.57 6.87 -34.61
N ARG A 88 -1.38 6.52 -35.07
CA ARG A 88 -0.59 5.42 -34.53
C ARG A 88 0.48 5.93 -33.55
N SER A 89 0.54 7.24 -33.31
CA SER A 89 1.57 7.84 -32.47
C SER A 89 1.38 7.44 -31.01
N PHE A 90 2.48 7.06 -30.37
CA PHE A 90 2.46 6.65 -28.96
C PHE A 90 3.75 7.02 -28.24
N ILE A 91 3.68 7.06 -26.91
CA ILE A 91 4.84 7.14 -26.01
C ILE A 91 4.68 6.06 -24.94
N LEU A 92 5.77 5.33 -24.66
CA LEU A 92 5.87 4.37 -23.59
C LEU A 92 6.93 4.82 -22.57
N LEU A 93 6.52 4.99 -21.32
CA LEU A 93 7.42 5.35 -20.22
C LEU A 93 7.55 4.20 -19.23
N ARG A 94 8.76 3.96 -18.75
CA ARG A 94 9.07 3.09 -17.61
C ARG A 94 9.24 3.94 -16.38
N HIS A 95 8.53 3.59 -15.32
CA HIS A 95 8.60 4.26 -14.04
C HIS A 95 9.16 3.31 -12.99
N GLU A 96 10.09 3.82 -12.21
CA GLU A 96 10.67 3.11 -11.08
C GLU A 96 10.59 4.01 -9.86
N THR A 97 9.99 3.47 -8.80
CA THR A 97 9.99 4.09 -7.47
C THR A 97 10.42 3.07 -6.42
N GLU A 98 11.24 3.53 -5.48
CA GLU A 98 11.52 2.76 -4.28
C GLU A 98 10.31 2.86 -3.34
N LEU A 99 9.92 1.72 -2.77
CA LEU A 99 8.81 1.60 -1.81
C LEU A 99 9.30 1.67 -0.34
N GLY A 100 10.59 1.86 -0.14
CA GLY A 100 11.24 1.91 1.16
C GLY A 100 12.40 0.92 1.27
N GLN A 101 13.26 1.15 2.25
CA GLN A 101 14.38 0.29 2.58
C GLN A 101 14.02 -0.59 3.78
N THR A 102 14.19 -1.90 3.63
CA THR A 102 14.02 -2.85 4.72
C THR A 102 15.30 -3.58 5.01
N SER A 103 15.32 -4.33 6.11
CA SER A 103 16.38 -5.25 6.47
C SER A 103 16.54 -6.41 5.45
N LEU A 104 15.57 -6.60 4.53
CA LEU A 104 15.62 -7.52 3.39
C LEU A 104 16.06 -6.86 2.06
N GLY A 105 16.35 -5.56 2.06
CA GLY A 105 16.75 -4.79 0.87
C GLY A 105 15.76 -3.69 0.49
N THR A 106 16.05 -3.02 -0.63
CA THR A 106 15.20 -1.98 -1.21
C THR A 106 14.13 -2.62 -2.08
N SER A 107 12.86 -2.48 -1.71
CA SER A 107 11.75 -2.91 -2.57
C SER A 107 11.48 -1.85 -3.63
N LYS A 108 11.36 -2.27 -4.89
CA LYS A 108 11.11 -1.38 -6.02
C LYS A 108 9.77 -1.73 -6.67
N LEU A 109 9.02 -0.69 -7.04
CA LEU A 109 7.86 -0.80 -7.89
C LEU A 109 8.23 -0.33 -9.28
N VAL A 110 8.13 -1.23 -10.25
CA VAL A 110 8.28 -0.91 -11.67
C VAL A 110 6.93 -1.03 -12.34
N PHE A 111 6.53 0.04 -13.02
CA PHE A 111 5.34 0.08 -13.84
C PHE A 111 5.58 0.94 -15.07
N TYR A 112 4.74 0.76 -16.06
CA TYR A 112 4.81 1.46 -17.32
C TYR A 112 3.55 2.30 -17.50
N SER A 113 3.68 3.39 -18.24
CA SER A 113 2.54 4.12 -18.76
C SER A 113 2.63 4.25 -20.27
N LEU A 114 1.54 3.90 -20.94
CA LEU A 114 1.42 3.93 -22.39
C LEU A 114 0.40 4.97 -22.79
N TYR A 115 0.79 5.87 -23.70
CA TYR A 115 -0.02 6.96 -24.22
C TYR A 115 -0.15 6.79 -25.72
N MET A 116 -1.31 6.32 -26.20
CA MET A 116 -1.57 6.02 -27.60
C MET A 116 -2.54 7.03 -28.23
N HIS A 117 -2.57 7.02 -29.57
CA HIS A 117 -3.38 7.92 -30.39
C HIS A 117 -3.03 9.40 -30.17
N LEU A 118 -1.75 9.70 -29.93
CA LEU A 118 -1.30 11.09 -29.79
C LEU A 118 -1.42 11.83 -31.13
N ARG A 119 -1.78 13.11 -31.12
CA ARG A 119 -1.96 13.90 -32.34
C ARG A 119 -0.70 13.89 -33.21
N ALA A 120 -0.88 13.69 -34.51
CA ALA A 120 0.20 13.73 -35.49
C ALA A 120 1.04 15.02 -35.43
N TRP A 121 2.34 14.89 -35.70
CA TRP A 121 3.34 15.92 -35.49
C TRP A 121 3.08 17.20 -36.29
N SER A 122 2.65 17.09 -37.56
CA SER A 122 2.34 18.24 -38.41
C SER A 122 1.33 19.21 -37.79
N LYS A 123 0.43 18.72 -36.94
CA LYS A 123 -0.62 19.50 -36.26
C LYS A 123 -0.20 20.08 -34.91
N VAL A 124 0.99 19.74 -34.41
CA VAL A 124 1.47 20.15 -33.07
C VAL A 124 2.86 20.79 -33.06
N LYS A 125 3.64 20.65 -34.14
CA LYS A 125 5.01 21.17 -34.27
C LYS A 125 5.17 22.68 -34.06
N GLU A 126 4.09 23.44 -34.28
CA GLU A 126 4.08 24.91 -34.13
C GLU A 126 3.78 25.36 -32.70
N LYS A 127 3.42 24.44 -31.78
CA LYS A 127 3.14 24.79 -30.40
C LYS A 127 4.42 25.19 -29.66
N SER A 128 4.36 26.29 -28.93
CA SER A 128 5.49 26.89 -28.23
C SER A 128 5.19 27.16 -26.74
N GLY A 129 6.23 27.51 -25.97
CA GLY A 129 6.10 27.84 -24.55
C GLY A 129 5.54 26.67 -23.73
N GLU A 130 4.56 26.94 -22.87
CA GLU A 130 3.94 25.92 -21.99
C GLU A 130 3.13 24.84 -22.73
N GLN A 131 2.86 25.06 -24.02
CA GLN A 131 2.18 24.12 -24.91
C GLN A 131 3.16 23.33 -25.79
N ALA A 132 4.46 23.64 -25.76
CA ALA A 132 5.43 22.88 -26.54
C ALA A 132 5.53 21.44 -26.02
N ILE A 133 5.56 20.48 -26.94
CA ILE A 133 5.95 19.11 -26.64
C ILE A 133 7.39 19.13 -26.15
N ASN A 134 7.66 18.55 -24.97
CA ASN A 134 8.95 18.71 -24.30
C ASN A 134 9.48 17.44 -23.61
N PHE A 135 8.88 16.27 -23.84
CA PHE A 135 9.30 15.02 -23.20
C PHE A 135 10.70 14.55 -23.64
N LEU A 136 11.10 14.86 -24.89
CA LEU A 136 12.34 14.38 -25.46
C LEU A 136 13.47 15.37 -25.15
N LYS A 137 14.34 15.00 -24.22
CA LYS A 137 15.42 15.86 -23.72
C LYS A 137 16.77 15.15 -23.83
N LYS A 138 17.79 15.82 -24.33
CA LYS A 138 19.17 15.30 -24.32
C LYS A 138 19.97 15.95 -23.21
N ARG A 139 20.73 15.14 -22.48
CA ARG A 139 21.66 15.64 -21.47
C ARG A 139 22.86 16.28 -22.18
N ILE A 140 23.00 17.58 -22.01
CA ILE A 140 24.20 18.31 -22.41
C ILE A 140 25.16 18.28 -21.21
N PRO A 141 26.36 17.71 -21.34
CA PRO A 141 27.35 17.73 -20.28
C PRO A 141 27.85 19.15 -20.03
N GLU A 142 28.48 19.37 -18.87
CA GLU A 142 29.12 20.64 -18.57
C GLU A 142 30.17 20.96 -19.65
N ARG A 143 30.09 22.16 -20.23
CA ARG A 143 30.94 22.58 -21.35
C ARG A 143 31.30 24.07 -21.25
N PRO A 144 32.42 24.53 -21.82
CA PRO A 144 32.72 25.96 -21.88
C PRO A 144 31.65 26.73 -22.67
N ARG A 145 31.26 27.91 -22.18
CA ARG A 145 30.40 28.83 -22.95
C ARG A 145 31.19 29.37 -24.15
N MET A 146 30.61 29.25 -25.34
CA MET A 146 31.25 29.62 -26.58
C MET A 146 30.70 30.95 -27.13
N LYS A 147 31.59 31.81 -27.66
CA LYS A 147 31.25 32.98 -28.48
C LYS A 147 32.16 33.00 -29.70
N ASN A 148 31.60 33.06 -30.91
CA ASN A 148 32.36 33.01 -32.17
C ASN A 148 33.36 31.84 -32.26
N LYS A 149 32.95 30.65 -31.79
CA LYS A 149 33.77 29.42 -31.73
C LYS A 149 34.99 29.47 -30.78
N SER A 150 35.07 30.48 -29.91
CA SER A 150 36.08 30.56 -28.84
C SER A 150 35.42 30.51 -27.46
N PRO A 151 36.05 29.87 -26.45
CA PRO A 151 35.52 29.86 -25.09
C PRO A 151 35.55 31.27 -24.49
N LEU A 152 34.48 31.65 -23.80
CA LEU A 152 34.45 32.85 -22.97
C LEU A 152 35.35 32.62 -21.76
N ILE A 153 36.17 33.61 -21.43
CA ILE A 153 37.17 33.52 -20.35
C ILE A 153 36.79 34.48 -19.22
N ASP A 154 36.93 34.04 -17.96
CA ASP A 154 36.74 34.85 -16.77
C ASP A 154 37.91 35.82 -16.53
N LYS A 155 37.82 36.65 -15.48
CA LYS A 155 38.89 37.62 -15.13
C LYS A 155 40.20 36.95 -14.69
N GLN A 156 40.20 35.64 -14.46
CA GLN A 156 41.31 34.83 -14.00
C GLN A 156 41.90 33.96 -15.12
N GLY A 157 41.46 34.13 -16.37
CA GLY A 157 41.99 33.38 -17.50
C GLY A 157 41.39 31.98 -17.66
N ARG A 158 40.30 31.65 -16.96
CA ARG A 158 39.65 30.33 -17.02
C ARG A 158 38.38 30.35 -17.86
N PRO A 159 38.03 29.26 -18.58
CA PRO A 159 36.77 29.18 -19.30
C PRO A 159 35.55 29.35 -18.38
N ILE A 160 34.59 30.16 -18.80
CA ILE A 160 33.28 30.25 -18.15
C ILE A 160 32.48 29.01 -18.53
N MET A 161 32.24 28.13 -17.55
CA MET A 161 31.52 26.88 -17.78
C MET A 161 30.00 27.11 -17.84
N GLU A 162 29.35 26.44 -18.78
CA GLU A 162 27.92 26.17 -18.80
C GLU A 162 27.68 24.85 -18.07
N PRO A 163 26.91 24.85 -16.97
CA PRO A 163 26.65 23.62 -16.22
C PRO A 163 25.87 22.63 -17.07
N ALA A 164 26.03 21.33 -16.75
CA ALA A 164 25.27 20.28 -17.38
C ALA A 164 23.76 20.52 -17.23
N HIS A 165 23.02 20.45 -18.33
CA HIS A 165 21.58 20.72 -18.37
C HIS A 165 20.92 19.85 -19.44
N ASP A 166 19.60 19.85 -19.47
CA ASP A 166 18.82 19.13 -20.47
C ASP A 166 18.34 20.11 -21.55
N GLU A 167 18.59 19.79 -22.82
CA GLU A 167 18.04 20.51 -23.96
C GLU A 167 16.89 19.70 -24.59
N THR A 168 15.72 20.32 -24.75
CA THR A 168 14.59 19.70 -25.46
C THR A 168 14.92 19.57 -26.95
N VAL A 169 14.66 18.39 -27.50
CA VAL A 169 14.79 18.12 -28.94
C VAL A 169 13.43 17.72 -29.52
N LEU A 170 13.25 17.96 -30.81
CA LEU A 170 12.01 17.57 -31.50
C LEU A 170 11.98 16.04 -31.71
N PRO A 171 10.83 15.39 -31.55
CA PRO A 171 10.68 13.97 -31.87
C PRO A 171 10.87 13.73 -33.37
N ALA A 172 11.42 12.58 -33.73
CA ALA A 172 11.39 12.11 -35.11
C ALA A 172 9.95 11.72 -35.47
N ALA A 173 9.40 12.37 -36.50
CA ALA A 173 8.03 12.18 -36.97
C ALA A 173 7.99 11.40 -38.29
N ASP A 174 8.71 10.28 -38.35
CA ASP A 174 8.87 9.43 -39.54
C ASP A 174 7.94 8.20 -39.54
N GLY A 175 7.06 8.10 -38.54
CA GLY A 175 6.15 6.97 -38.34
C GLY A 175 6.84 5.66 -37.96
N GLN A 176 8.15 5.68 -37.71
CA GLN A 176 8.91 4.55 -37.19
C GLN A 176 8.88 4.53 -35.66
N ILE A 177 9.15 3.37 -35.09
CA ILE A 177 9.35 3.24 -33.65
C ILE A 177 10.77 3.68 -33.33
N GLN A 178 10.88 4.67 -32.46
CA GLN A 178 12.13 5.24 -31.98
C GLN A 178 12.38 4.73 -30.56
N LEU A 179 13.58 4.22 -30.29
CA LEU A 179 13.97 3.83 -28.94
C LEU A 179 14.25 5.08 -28.11
N GLY A 180 13.90 5.03 -26.83
CA GLY A 180 14.14 6.12 -25.88
C GLY A 180 15.54 6.13 -25.26
N THR A 181 16.47 5.33 -25.79
CA THR A 181 17.86 5.30 -25.34
C THR A 181 18.54 6.66 -25.55
N ASP A 182 19.46 7.03 -24.67
CA ASP A 182 20.26 8.28 -24.73
C ASP A 182 19.50 9.59 -24.45
N PHE A 183 18.25 9.52 -23.97
CA PHE A 183 17.49 10.68 -23.53
C PHE A 183 17.45 10.80 -22.01
N SER A 184 17.40 12.04 -21.52
CA SER A 184 17.19 12.35 -20.12
C SER A 184 15.81 11.87 -19.67
N ARG A 185 15.69 11.57 -18.37
CA ARG A 185 14.44 11.13 -17.75
C ARG A 185 13.33 12.15 -17.98
N VAL A 186 12.19 11.68 -18.48
CA VAL A 186 10.96 12.47 -18.61
C VAL A 186 10.50 12.86 -17.21
N GLN A 187 10.14 14.12 -17.02
CA GLN A 187 9.66 14.65 -15.74
C GLN A 187 8.15 14.62 -15.69
N ARG A 188 7.60 14.41 -14.48
CA ARG A 188 6.16 14.52 -14.25
C ARG A 188 5.67 15.89 -14.73
N GLY A 189 4.63 15.89 -15.57
CA GLY A 189 4.05 17.10 -16.13
C GLY A 189 4.65 17.56 -17.46
N ASP A 190 5.74 16.95 -17.94
CA ASP A 190 6.23 17.18 -19.30
C ASP A 190 5.11 16.87 -20.31
N VAL A 191 4.95 17.75 -21.30
CA VAL A 191 3.98 17.60 -22.39
C VAL A 191 4.50 16.54 -23.33
N LEU A 192 3.78 15.43 -23.34
CA LEU A 192 4.01 14.30 -24.22
C LEU A 192 3.42 14.58 -25.60
N GLY A 193 2.18 15.08 -25.64
CA GLY A 193 1.45 15.31 -26.88
C GLY A 193 0.06 15.89 -26.64
N TYR A 194 -0.84 15.64 -27.59
CA TYR A 194 -2.23 16.12 -27.60
C TYR A 194 -3.16 15.01 -28.04
N CYS A 195 -4.47 15.16 -27.81
CA CYS A 195 -5.47 14.19 -28.27
C CYS A 195 -5.45 14.08 -29.80
N GLY A 196 -5.24 12.86 -30.30
CA GLY A 196 -5.31 12.51 -31.72
C GLY A 196 -6.54 11.67 -32.02
N SER A 197 -6.52 11.02 -33.18
CA SER A 197 -7.61 10.21 -33.71
C SER A 197 -7.52 8.75 -33.24
N ILE A 198 -8.60 8.26 -32.63
CA ILE A 198 -8.74 6.88 -32.13
C ILE A 198 -9.56 6.07 -33.14
N PRO A 199 -9.14 4.86 -33.55
CA PRO A 199 -9.87 4.00 -34.49
C PRO A 199 -11.00 3.22 -33.81
N ASP A 200 -11.88 3.93 -33.09
CA ASP A 200 -13.03 3.34 -32.39
C ASP A 200 -14.31 3.24 -33.25
N ASN A 201 -14.22 3.77 -34.46
CA ASN A 201 -15.31 3.96 -35.40
C ASN A 201 -14.72 3.93 -36.84
N LEU A 202 -15.31 3.11 -37.71
CA LEU A 202 -14.83 2.86 -39.08
C LEU A 202 -14.98 4.06 -40.04
N ALA A 203 -15.76 5.08 -39.69
CA ALA A 203 -16.04 6.25 -40.55
C ALA A 203 -15.52 7.58 -39.97
N THR A 204 -15.64 7.78 -38.66
CA THR A 204 -15.27 9.05 -37.99
C THR A 204 -14.51 8.79 -36.67
N PRO A 205 -13.18 8.58 -36.75
CA PRO A 205 -12.34 8.39 -35.58
C PRO A 205 -12.60 9.45 -34.50
N SER A 206 -12.86 9.00 -33.27
CA SER A 206 -13.02 9.92 -32.15
C SER A 206 -11.70 10.63 -31.83
N GLN A 207 -11.77 11.69 -31.01
CA GLN A 207 -10.60 12.48 -30.65
C GLN A 207 -10.30 12.32 -29.16
N GLY A 208 -9.17 11.71 -28.83
CA GLY A 208 -8.78 11.40 -27.45
C GLY A 208 -7.38 10.80 -27.39
N ILE A 209 -7.08 10.11 -26.30
CA ILE A 209 -5.94 9.18 -26.20
C ILE A 209 -6.40 7.84 -25.66
N HIS A 210 -5.70 6.77 -25.99
CA HIS A 210 -5.77 5.52 -25.23
C HIS A 210 -4.64 5.52 -24.20
N PHE A 211 -4.96 5.23 -22.94
CA PHE A 211 -4.02 5.34 -21.83
C PHE A 211 -4.03 4.07 -20.96
N GLU A 212 -2.85 3.50 -20.74
CA GLU A 212 -2.67 2.29 -19.93
C GLU A 212 -1.64 2.51 -18.82
N ILE A 213 -1.84 1.83 -17.69
CA ILE A 213 -0.82 1.58 -16.68
C ILE A 213 -0.73 0.08 -16.47
N PHE A 214 0.46 -0.48 -16.62
CA PHE A 214 0.71 -1.89 -16.37
C PHE A 214 2.00 -2.08 -15.57
N PHE A 215 2.05 -3.15 -14.78
CA PHE A 215 3.15 -3.43 -13.87
C PHE A 215 4.01 -4.55 -14.43
N GLU A 216 5.32 -4.48 -14.18
CA GLU A 216 6.24 -5.56 -14.56
C GLU A 216 5.93 -6.86 -13.79
N ASP A 217 5.47 -6.70 -12.54
CA ASP A 217 5.27 -7.80 -11.61
C ASP A 217 4.12 -7.46 -10.66
N PRO A 218 3.01 -8.23 -10.63
CA PRO A 218 1.90 -7.98 -9.72
C PRO A 218 2.14 -8.51 -8.30
N ARG A 219 3.27 -9.19 -8.00
CA ARG A 219 3.58 -9.74 -6.66
C ARG A 219 3.58 -8.68 -5.57
N PHE A 220 3.82 -7.40 -5.88
CA PHE A 220 3.71 -6.32 -4.89
C PHE A 220 2.29 -6.19 -4.31
N LEU A 221 1.25 -6.56 -5.05
CA LEU A 221 -0.14 -6.57 -4.56
C LEU A 221 -0.39 -7.67 -3.53
N GLN A 222 0.40 -8.74 -3.59
CA GLN A 222 0.29 -9.87 -2.66
C GLN A 222 1.08 -9.64 -1.38
N ASN A 223 1.96 -8.63 -1.36
CA ASN A 223 2.89 -8.35 -0.28
C ASN A 223 3.46 -9.63 0.38
N PRO A 224 3.94 -10.62 -0.41
CA PRO A 224 4.17 -11.98 0.10
C PRO A 224 5.26 -12.01 1.17
N MET A 225 6.16 -11.03 1.12
CA MET A 225 7.23 -10.87 2.09
C MET A 225 6.83 -9.99 3.27
N GLN A 226 5.68 -9.31 3.24
CA GLN A 226 5.30 -8.20 4.15
C GLN A 226 6.32 -7.05 4.17
N ALA A 227 7.13 -6.91 3.12
CA ALA A 227 8.36 -6.14 3.13
C ALA A 227 8.17 -4.63 2.93
N ILE A 228 6.94 -4.12 2.97
CA ILE A 228 6.66 -2.69 2.82
C ILE A 228 6.27 -2.14 4.18
N TRP A 229 7.04 -1.14 4.65
CA TRP A 229 6.80 -0.47 5.92
C TRP A 229 5.44 0.20 5.95
N GLY A 230 4.62 -0.21 6.92
CA GLY A 230 3.55 0.64 7.39
C GLY A 230 2.75 0.08 8.55
N LYS A 231 1.62 0.72 8.82
CA LYS A 231 0.82 0.49 10.03
C LYS A 231 0.24 -0.92 10.01
N CYS A 232 0.41 -1.68 11.10
CA CYS A 232 -0.16 -3.02 11.23
C CYS A 232 -1.32 -3.03 12.23
N TRP A 233 -2.48 -3.54 11.83
CA TRP A 233 -3.66 -3.66 12.68
C TRP A 233 -3.96 -5.13 12.95
N LEU A 234 -4.19 -5.48 14.22
CA LEU A 234 -4.60 -6.83 14.58
C LEU A 234 -5.89 -7.24 13.86
N THR A 235 -5.94 -8.45 13.30
CA THR A 235 -7.16 -8.98 12.66
C THR A 235 -8.10 -9.66 13.66
N GLY A 236 -7.64 -9.89 14.88
CA GLY A 236 -8.40 -10.50 15.97
C GLY A 236 -7.83 -10.07 17.31
N SER A 237 -8.55 -10.29 18.40
CA SER A 237 -8.05 -9.97 19.73
C SER A 237 -6.83 -10.85 20.06
N LEU A 238 -5.82 -10.25 20.69
CA LEU A 238 -4.53 -10.85 20.99
C LEU A 238 -4.23 -10.74 22.47
N ARG A 239 -4.00 -11.88 23.14
CA ARG A 239 -3.46 -11.89 24.51
C ARG A 239 -1.98 -11.53 24.48
N VAL A 240 -1.59 -10.60 25.35
CA VAL A 240 -0.23 -10.10 25.47
C VAL A 240 0.20 -10.06 26.94
N LEU A 241 1.50 -10.09 27.19
CA LEU A 241 2.10 -10.04 28.52
C LEU A 241 3.04 -8.85 28.62
N ASP A 242 3.12 -8.20 29.78
CA ASP A 242 4.14 -7.16 30.01
C ASP A 242 5.55 -7.78 30.05
N GLU A 243 5.67 -8.96 30.66
CA GLU A 243 6.89 -9.75 30.72
C GLU A 243 6.63 -11.27 30.74
N LEU A 244 7.64 -12.03 30.32
CA LEU A 244 7.66 -13.49 30.47
C LEU A 244 8.16 -13.82 31.88
N LEU A 245 7.23 -14.04 32.82
CA LEU A 245 7.53 -14.27 34.23
C LEU A 245 8.29 -15.59 34.44
N VAL A 246 9.29 -15.59 35.32
CA VAL A 246 10.03 -16.81 35.67
C VAL A 246 9.22 -17.63 36.69
N LYS A 247 9.06 -18.93 36.42
CA LYS A 247 8.46 -19.88 37.37
C LYS A 247 9.47 -20.27 38.43
N HIS A 248 9.07 -20.18 39.69
CA HIS A 248 9.84 -20.69 40.82
C HIS A 248 9.06 -21.79 41.52
N GLU A 249 9.72 -22.94 41.72
CA GLU A 249 9.15 -24.02 42.52
C GLU A 249 9.34 -23.70 44.01
N LEU A 250 8.23 -23.62 44.73
CA LEU A 250 8.16 -23.33 46.15
C LEU A 250 7.78 -24.60 46.90
N GLU A 251 8.62 -25.03 47.83
CA GLU A 251 8.27 -26.11 48.75
C GLU A 251 7.44 -25.54 49.91
N VAL A 252 6.29 -26.16 50.16
CA VAL A 252 5.34 -25.75 51.21
C VAL A 252 4.88 -26.96 52.01
N ASP A 253 4.53 -26.72 53.28
CA ASP A 253 3.93 -27.73 54.14
C ASP A 253 2.43 -27.83 53.84
N PRO A 254 1.93 -28.97 53.29
CA PRO A 254 0.53 -29.09 52.89
C PRO A 254 -0.45 -29.04 54.06
N GLU A 255 0.02 -29.29 55.29
CA GLU A 255 -0.80 -29.28 56.50
C GLU A 255 -0.89 -27.90 57.14
N LYS A 256 -0.16 -26.89 56.62
CA LYS A 256 -0.16 -25.53 57.16
C LYS A 256 -0.83 -24.54 56.20
N PRO A 257 -1.57 -23.55 56.74
CA PRO A 257 -2.11 -22.49 55.91
C PRO A 257 -1.00 -21.59 55.38
N LEU A 258 -1.17 -21.13 54.13
CA LEU A 258 -0.27 -20.20 53.48
C LEU A 258 -0.25 -18.85 54.22
N ILE A 259 0.94 -18.27 54.37
CA ILE A 259 1.12 -16.96 55.00
C ILE A 259 0.83 -15.90 53.95
N LEU A 260 -0.23 -15.11 54.14
CA LEU A 260 -0.58 -14.04 53.22
C LEU A 260 0.24 -12.78 53.50
N VAL A 261 0.74 -12.13 52.45
CA VAL A 261 1.29 -10.79 52.56
C VAL A 261 0.13 -9.81 52.69
N GLU A 262 0.07 -9.05 53.79
CA GLU A 262 -0.91 -7.98 53.95
C GLU A 262 -0.59 -6.81 53.01
N ASP A 263 -1.20 -6.79 51.83
CA ASP A 263 -1.19 -5.61 50.98
C ASP A 263 -2.09 -4.52 51.59
N LYS A 264 -1.53 -3.32 51.78
CA LYS A 264 -2.27 -2.15 52.30
C LYS A 264 -3.28 -1.58 51.29
N ASP A 265 -3.20 -1.99 50.03
CA ASP A 265 -4.17 -1.67 48.99
C ASP A 265 -5.36 -2.64 49.02
N LYS A 266 -6.56 -2.07 49.20
CA LYS A 266 -7.84 -2.78 49.41
C LYS A 266 -8.40 -3.45 48.13
N ASP A 267 -7.66 -4.34 47.50
CA ASP A 267 -8.20 -5.25 46.47
C ASP A 267 -7.65 -6.66 46.69
N LYS A 268 -8.25 -7.36 47.66
CA LYS A 268 -7.81 -8.70 48.12
C LYS A 268 -8.11 -9.86 47.17
N ASP A 269 -8.58 -9.60 45.95
CA ASP A 269 -8.75 -10.62 44.93
C ASP A 269 -8.69 -9.99 43.54
N LYS A 270 -7.48 -9.70 43.05
CA LYS A 270 -7.27 -9.33 41.63
C LYS A 270 -7.32 -10.60 40.77
N GLY A 271 -8.47 -11.27 40.76
CA GLY A 271 -8.83 -12.30 39.78
C GLY A 271 -8.02 -13.58 39.89
N GLY A 272 -7.98 -14.22 41.07
CA GLY A 272 -7.49 -15.60 41.17
C GLY A 272 -5.97 -15.77 41.25
N CYS A 273 -5.26 -14.83 41.87
CA CYS A 273 -3.89 -15.03 42.34
C CYS A 273 -3.75 -14.56 43.79
N LEU A 274 -2.86 -15.22 44.54
CA LEU A 274 -2.61 -14.97 45.95
C LEU A 274 -1.15 -14.60 46.17
N ASN A 275 -0.88 -13.51 46.90
CA ASN A 275 0.47 -13.14 47.30
C ASN A 275 0.81 -13.78 48.65
N ILE A 276 1.73 -14.73 48.64
CA ILE A 276 2.14 -15.50 49.81
C ILE A 276 3.57 -15.15 50.23
N GLN A 277 3.87 -15.33 51.50
CA GLN A 277 5.21 -15.26 52.05
C GLN A 277 5.70 -16.66 52.42
N THR A 278 6.86 -17.05 51.90
CA THR A 278 7.53 -18.31 52.25
C THR A 278 8.33 -18.17 53.55
N GLU A 279 8.77 -19.30 54.14
CA GLU A 279 9.50 -19.29 55.42
C GLU A 279 10.79 -18.46 55.39
N ASP A 280 11.41 -18.33 54.21
CA ASP A 280 12.57 -17.47 53.96
C ASP A 280 12.22 -15.96 53.84
N LYS A 281 10.97 -15.58 54.15
CA LYS A 281 10.43 -14.21 54.10
C LYS A 281 10.40 -13.59 52.71
N LYS A 282 10.46 -14.40 51.64
CA LYS A 282 10.24 -13.92 50.27
C LYS A 282 8.75 -13.96 49.92
N ASN A 283 8.35 -13.04 49.05
CA ASN A 283 6.97 -12.91 48.61
C ASN A 283 6.82 -13.49 47.19
N TRP A 284 5.75 -14.23 46.98
CA TRP A 284 5.48 -14.94 45.72
C TRP A 284 4.00 -14.89 45.39
N TRP A 285 3.68 -14.66 44.12
CA TRP A 285 2.33 -14.79 43.60
C TRP A 285 2.09 -16.22 43.14
N ILE A 286 1.03 -16.85 43.62
CA ILE A 286 0.56 -18.18 43.19
C ILE A 286 -0.82 -18.09 42.56
N GLU A 287 -1.10 -18.95 41.59
CA GLU A 287 -2.39 -18.98 40.87
C GLU A 287 -3.47 -19.77 41.63
N LYS A 288 -4.75 -19.49 41.36
CA LYS A 288 -5.92 -20.01 42.10
C LYS A 288 -6.05 -21.53 42.14
N ASP A 289 -5.54 -22.24 41.14
CA ASP A 289 -5.56 -23.69 41.06
C ASP A 289 -4.60 -24.39 42.04
N GLN A 290 -3.72 -23.62 42.68
CA GLN A 290 -2.69 -24.12 43.57
C GLN A 290 -3.07 -24.04 45.07
N PHE A 291 -4.26 -23.54 45.39
CA PHE A 291 -4.75 -23.45 46.76
C PHE A 291 -6.27 -23.62 46.88
N VAL A 292 -6.73 -23.98 48.07
CA VAL A 292 -8.15 -24.10 48.43
C VAL A 292 -8.45 -23.19 49.60
N GLU A 293 -9.53 -22.44 49.50
CA GLU A 293 -10.04 -21.60 50.58
C GLU A 293 -10.82 -22.45 51.60
N THR A 294 -10.47 -22.33 52.89
CA THR A 294 -11.11 -23.03 54.00
C THR A 294 -11.50 -22.04 55.09
N GLU A 295 -12.71 -22.17 55.64
CA GLU A 295 -13.13 -21.39 56.80
C GLU A 295 -12.58 -22.00 58.10
N VAL A 296 -11.83 -21.19 58.85
CA VAL A 296 -11.37 -21.56 60.19
C VAL A 296 -12.31 -20.89 61.20
N PRO A 297 -13.07 -21.67 61.99
CA PRO A 297 -14.00 -21.15 62.98
C PRO A 297 -13.30 -20.33 64.07
N ALA A 298 -14.04 -19.44 64.72
CA ALA A 298 -13.53 -18.66 65.84
C ALA A 298 -13.14 -19.59 67.02
N ASP A 299 -11.95 -19.38 67.57
CA ASP A 299 -11.49 -20.08 68.78
C ASP A 299 -11.58 -19.11 69.96
N LEU A 300 -12.63 -19.29 70.76
CA LEU A 300 -12.92 -18.50 71.96
C LEU A 300 -11.84 -18.64 73.04
N LYS A 301 -11.09 -19.75 73.09
CA LYS A 301 -9.99 -19.95 74.05
C LYS A 301 -8.74 -19.17 73.65
N LYS A 302 -8.48 -19.04 72.34
CA LYS A 302 -7.33 -18.29 71.80
C LYS A 302 -7.64 -16.82 71.46
N LYS A 303 -8.89 -16.37 71.69
CA LYS A 303 -9.40 -15.03 71.32
C LYS A 303 -9.19 -14.70 69.83
N THR A 304 -9.31 -15.71 68.96
CA THR A 304 -9.15 -15.54 67.51
C THR A 304 -10.51 -15.60 66.83
N ALA A 305 -10.81 -14.56 66.03
CA ALA A 305 -12.03 -14.50 65.21
C ALA A 305 -11.99 -15.53 64.07
N ALA A 306 -13.17 -15.87 63.54
CA ALA A 306 -13.27 -16.70 62.35
C ALA A 306 -12.53 -16.02 61.18
N ARG A 307 -11.75 -16.81 60.44
CA ARG A 307 -10.94 -16.29 59.33
C ARG A 307 -10.89 -17.28 58.19
N LYS A 308 -10.67 -16.75 56.98
CA LYS A 308 -10.35 -17.55 55.80
C LYS A 308 -8.88 -17.97 55.87
N ALA A 309 -8.63 -19.26 55.70
CA ALA A 309 -7.30 -19.82 55.53
C ALA A 309 -7.16 -20.38 54.11
N TYR A 310 -5.99 -20.25 53.51
CA TYR A 310 -5.71 -20.77 52.17
C TYR A 310 -4.73 -21.93 52.32
N MET A 311 -5.21 -23.14 51.99
CA MET A 311 -4.42 -24.36 52.07
C MET A 311 -3.83 -24.66 50.69
N PRO A 312 -2.54 -25.02 50.58
CA PRO A 312 -1.97 -25.42 49.30
C PRO A 312 -2.58 -26.74 48.81
N THR A 313 -2.72 -26.92 47.49
CA THR A 313 -3.23 -28.18 46.91
C THR A 313 -2.17 -29.29 46.88
N GLY A 314 -0.91 -28.97 47.13
CA GLY A 314 0.20 -29.93 47.14
C GLY A 314 1.44 -29.41 47.86
N LYS A 315 2.50 -30.22 47.87
CA LYS A 315 3.80 -29.91 48.52
C LYS A 315 4.67 -28.92 47.75
N ARG A 316 4.35 -28.71 46.47
CA ARG A 316 5.11 -27.90 45.53
C ARG A 316 4.15 -26.97 44.82
N LEU A 317 4.42 -25.68 44.92
CA LEU A 317 3.69 -24.64 44.21
C LEU A 317 4.61 -23.96 43.21
N ILE A 318 4.03 -23.35 42.20
CA ILE A 318 4.67 -22.47 41.24
C ILE A 318 4.37 -21.03 41.65
N GLY A 319 5.40 -20.34 42.08
CA GLY A 319 5.38 -18.93 42.42
C GLY A 319 5.99 -18.04 41.34
N TYR A 320 5.50 -16.80 41.26
CA TYR A 320 6.02 -15.74 40.40
C TYR A 320 6.39 -14.51 41.24
N ALA A 321 7.47 -13.83 40.85
CA ALA A 321 7.92 -12.62 41.56
C ALA A 321 6.97 -11.42 41.36
N LYS A 322 6.17 -11.43 40.28
CA LYS A 322 5.11 -10.44 40.02
C LYS A 322 3.79 -11.13 39.74
N ASN A 323 2.70 -10.40 39.89
CA ASN A 323 1.34 -10.92 39.73
C ASN A 323 1.07 -11.31 38.25
N PRO A 324 0.81 -12.59 37.96
CA PRO A 324 0.53 -13.08 36.60
C PRO A 324 -0.73 -12.47 35.96
N VAL A 325 -1.75 -12.15 36.77
CA VAL A 325 -3.03 -11.59 36.28
C VAL A 325 -2.84 -10.17 35.78
N THR A 326 -2.17 -9.31 36.54
CA THR A 326 -1.92 -7.92 36.11
C THR A 326 -0.84 -7.82 35.04
N ASN A 327 -0.05 -8.88 34.85
CA ASN A 327 0.93 -9.00 33.77
C ASN A 327 0.27 -9.30 32.41
N ALA A 328 -0.94 -9.86 32.40
CA ALA A 328 -1.65 -10.24 31.19
C ALA A 328 -2.68 -9.20 30.76
N HIS A 329 -2.71 -8.92 29.45
CA HIS A 329 -3.62 -7.96 28.83
C HIS A 329 -4.20 -8.55 27.54
N THR A 330 -5.31 -7.99 27.08
CA THR A 330 -5.88 -8.29 25.76
C THR A 330 -5.87 -7.02 24.92
N LEU A 331 -5.26 -7.11 23.73
CA LEU A 331 -5.38 -6.09 22.70
C LEU A 331 -6.51 -6.48 21.76
N GLU A 332 -7.44 -5.57 21.49
CA GLU A 332 -8.59 -5.88 20.64
C GLU A 332 -8.25 -5.90 19.15
N ALA A 333 -9.08 -6.56 18.35
CA ALA A 333 -9.02 -6.48 16.89
C ALA A 333 -9.06 -5.01 16.42
N GLY A 334 -8.30 -4.69 15.39
CA GLY A 334 -8.12 -3.32 14.91
C GLY A 334 -7.10 -2.49 15.70
N THR A 335 -6.48 -3.03 16.77
CA THR A 335 -5.41 -2.32 17.49
C THR A 335 -4.17 -2.18 16.60
N LEU A 336 -3.62 -0.96 16.54
CA LEU A 336 -2.35 -0.68 15.89
C LEU A 336 -1.18 -1.28 16.69
N ILE A 337 -0.37 -2.09 16.03
CA ILE A 337 0.83 -2.72 16.58
C ILE A 337 2.00 -2.65 15.58
N VAL A 338 3.20 -2.96 16.05
CA VAL A 338 4.37 -3.28 15.22
C VAL A 338 4.97 -4.57 15.77
N PRO A 339 4.79 -5.72 15.10
CA PRO A 339 5.33 -6.99 15.55
C PRO A 339 6.83 -7.08 15.27
N TRP A 340 7.61 -7.50 16.26
CA TRP A 340 9.05 -7.74 16.08
C TRP A 340 9.28 -9.13 15.50
N SER A 341 8.98 -9.26 14.21
CA SER A 341 9.14 -10.49 13.43
C SER A 341 9.75 -10.19 12.07
N ARG A 342 10.16 -11.23 11.35
CA ARG A 342 10.41 -11.10 9.91
C ARG A 342 9.13 -10.67 9.19
N PRO A 343 9.22 -9.87 8.11
CA PRO A 343 10.44 -9.36 7.47
C PRO A 343 11.05 -8.11 8.13
N TRP A 344 10.39 -7.55 9.14
CA TRP A 344 10.65 -6.20 9.64
C TRP A 344 12.06 -6.05 10.21
N LEU A 345 12.51 -7.07 10.93
CA LEU A 345 13.79 -7.12 11.61
C LEU A 345 14.61 -8.31 11.08
N ILE A 346 15.91 -8.11 10.84
CA ILE A 346 16.82 -9.22 10.52
C ILE A 346 17.05 -10.08 11.76
N ALA A 347 17.52 -11.31 11.53
CA ALA A 347 17.87 -12.21 12.63
C ALA A 347 18.92 -11.55 13.54
N GLY A 348 18.61 -11.45 14.83
CA GLY A 348 19.44 -10.76 15.82
C GLY A 348 18.94 -9.37 16.25
N GLU A 349 18.06 -8.73 15.47
CA GLU A 349 17.43 -7.45 15.84
C GLU A 349 16.10 -7.63 16.59
N PHE A 350 15.46 -8.80 16.48
CA PHE A 350 14.25 -9.13 17.24
C PHE A 350 14.59 -10.05 18.42
N GLN A 351 13.86 -9.88 19.53
CA GLN A 351 13.91 -10.82 20.65
C GLN A 351 12.83 -11.90 20.49
N GLU A 352 13.27 -13.13 20.26
CA GLU A 352 12.45 -14.33 20.31
C GLU A 352 12.81 -15.13 21.57
N ARG A 353 11.80 -15.60 22.31
CA ARG A 353 12.00 -16.42 23.52
C ARG A 353 11.08 -17.62 23.54
N GLN A 354 11.63 -18.77 23.94
CA GLN A 354 10.84 -19.93 24.31
C GLN A 354 10.31 -19.74 25.72
N TYR A 355 8.99 -19.84 25.89
CA TYR A 355 8.31 -19.74 27.18
C TYR A 355 7.09 -20.66 27.18
N GLU A 356 7.02 -21.57 28.15
CA GLU A 356 5.96 -22.58 28.28
C GLU A 356 5.76 -23.45 27.02
N GLY A 357 6.87 -23.83 26.38
CA GLY A 357 6.85 -24.65 25.16
C GLY A 357 6.35 -23.92 23.91
N LYS A 358 6.16 -22.60 24.00
CA LYS A 358 5.72 -21.74 22.91
C LYS A 358 6.78 -20.70 22.59
N LEU A 359 6.79 -20.25 21.34
CA LEU A 359 7.66 -19.17 20.89
C LEU A 359 6.96 -17.83 21.04
N TRP A 360 7.59 -16.90 21.75
CA TRP A 360 7.09 -15.55 22.02
C TRP A 360 7.95 -14.51 21.34
N ILE A 361 7.31 -13.46 20.82
CA ILE A 361 7.95 -12.29 20.22
C ILE A 361 7.50 -11.02 20.94
N GLN A 362 8.29 -9.96 20.80
CA GLN A 362 7.86 -8.64 21.23
C GLN A 362 6.90 -8.03 20.19
N ILE A 363 5.93 -7.28 20.67
CA ILE A 363 5.09 -6.42 19.86
C ILE A 363 5.10 -5.02 20.46
N PHE A 364 5.21 -4.02 19.62
CA PHE A 364 5.18 -2.63 20.04
C PHE A 364 3.79 -2.04 19.79
N LYS A 365 3.18 -1.43 20.80
CA LYS A 365 1.92 -0.67 20.72
C LYS A 365 2.25 0.83 20.78
N PRO A 366 2.13 1.58 19.67
CA PRO A 366 2.58 2.98 19.60
C PRO A 366 1.88 3.94 20.57
N ASP A 367 0.64 3.65 20.96
CA ASP A 367 -0.13 4.40 21.94
C ASP A 367 -0.73 3.39 22.93
N PRO A 368 -0.24 3.24 24.17
CA PRO A 368 0.50 4.24 24.94
C PRO A 368 2.04 4.11 24.89
N ASN A 369 2.63 3.80 23.73
CA ASN A 369 4.09 3.61 23.56
C ASN A 369 4.66 2.53 24.49
N LYS A 370 4.15 1.30 24.35
CA LYS A 370 4.48 0.17 25.23
C LYS A 370 4.83 -1.07 24.43
N ILE A 371 5.84 -1.82 24.89
CA ILE A 371 6.20 -3.13 24.35
C ILE A 371 5.54 -4.21 25.20
N PHE A 372 4.99 -5.22 24.54
CA PHE A 372 4.46 -6.42 25.15
C PHE A 372 5.10 -7.66 24.53
N TRP A 373 4.92 -8.81 25.17
CA TRP A 373 5.21 -10.13 24.64
C TRP A 373 3.92 -10.80 24.16
N ALA A 374 3.97 -11.40 22.97
CA ALA A 374 2.86 -12.17 22.42
C ALA A 374 3.34 -13.52 21.89
N GLU A 375 2.49 -14.54 21.97
CA GLU A 375 2.75 -15.83 21.35
C GLU A 375 2.83 -15.64 19.82
N LYS A 376 3.95 -16.01 19.20
CA LYS A 376 4.25 -15.71 17.78
C LYS A 376 3.17 -16.23 16.84
N SER A 377 2.66 -17.44 17.06
CA SER A 377 1.58 -18.07 16.27
C SER A 377 0.23 -17.38 16.40
N ALA A 378 0.00 -16.62 17.48
CA ALA A 378 -1.25 -15.92 17.73
C ALA A 378 -1.28 -14.52 17.10
N VAL A 379 -0.13 -13.95 16.77
CA VAL A 379 -0.02 -12.59 16.19
C VAL A 379 -0.50 -12.61 14.73
N LYS A 380 -1.74 -12.15 14.51
CA LYS A 380 -2.36 -12.00 13.19
C LYS A 380 -2.71 -10.53 12.95
N TYR A 381 -2.24 -9.99 11.85
CA TYR A 381 -2.41 -8.58 11.51
C TYR A 381 -2.54 -8.36 10.00
N LEU A 382 -3.10 -7.20 9.64
CA LEU A 382 -3.03 -6.62 8.30
C LEU A 382 -2.12 -5.39 8.37
N SER A 383 -1.21 -5.27 7.41
CA SER A 383 -0.49 -4.03 7.13
C SER A 383 -1.28 -3.17 6.13
N ASP A 384 -0.98 -1.88 6.09
CA ASP A 384 -1.42 -0.97 5.02
C ASP A 384 -0.91 -1.38 3.64
N ALA A 385 0.16 -2.18 3.58
CA ALA A 385 0.67 -2.81 2.37
C ALA A 385 -0.07 -4.09 1.95
N ASP A 386 -1.05 -4.57 2.72
CA ASP A 386 -1.83 -5.77 2.36
C ASP A 386 -3.02 -5.46 1.43
N TRP A 387 -3.08 -4.23 0.87
CA TRP A 387 -4.04 -3.76 -0.14
C TRP A 387 -5.48 -4.30 0.07
N LYS A 388 -6.01 -4.23 1.29
CA LYS A 388 -7.27 -4.89 1.73
C LYS A 388 -8.51 -4.67 0.83
N ASP A 389 -8.53 -3.57 0.07
CA ASP A 389 -9.63 -3.18 -0.81
C ASP A 389 -9.40 -3.62 -2.27
N PHE A 390 -8.21 -4.11 -2.61
CA PHE A 390 -7.91 -4.74 -3.89
C PHE A 390 -8.34 -6.19 -3.85
N ARG A 391 -9.18 -6.56 -4.81
CA ARG A 391 -9.55 -7.96 -5.05
C ARG A 391 -8.68 -8.47 -6.18
N LYS A 392 -7.84 -9.45 -5.87
CA LYS A 392 -7.11 -10.22 -6.87
C LYS A 392 -8.10 -11.17 -7.54
N VAL A 393 -8.28 -11.02 -8.84
CA VAL A 393 -9.06 -11.96 -9.66
C VAL A 393 -8.06 -12.74 -10.49
N GLU A 394 -7.96 -14.04 -10.22
CA GLU A 394 -7.07 -14.95 -10.92
C GLU A 394 -7.88 -16.04 -11.60
N GLU A 395 -7.40 -16.47 -12.75
CA GLU A 395 -7.91 -17.61 -13.48
C GLU A 395 -6.93 -18.79 -13.32
N HIS A 396 -7.47 -19.99 -13.11
CA HIS A 396 -6.72 -21.21 -12.88
C HIS A 396 -7.30 -22.31 -13.78
N GLY A 397 -6.98 -22.23 -15.05
CA GLY A 397 -7.41 -23.15 -16.10
C GLY A 397 -6.27 -23.45 -17.08
N GLN A 398 -6.58 -24.20 -18.14
CA GLN A 398 -5.58 -24.63 -19.12
C GLN A 398 -4.94 -23.46 -19.88
N PHE A 399 -5.63 -22.32 -19.93
CA PHE A 399 -5.18 -21.11 -20.62
C PHE A 399 -4.53 -20.09 -19.68
N SER A 400 -4.73 -20.14 -18.36
CA SER A 400 -4.15 -19.15 -17.42
C SER A 400 -2.62 -18.97 -17.46
N ALA A 401 -1.89 -19.95 -18.00
CA ALA A 401 -0.45 -19.90 -18.18
C ALA A 401 -0.01 -18.90 -19.28
N ASP A 402 -0.90 -18.52 -20.19
CA ASP A 402 -0.63 -17.53 -21.24
C ASP A 402 -0.90 -16.07 -20.78
N GLY A 403 -1.44 -15.90 -19.57
CA GLY A 403 -1.73 -14.60 -18.96
C GLY A 403 -3.06 -13.98 -19.40
N PHE A 404 -3.89 -14.68 -20.19
CA PHE A 404 -5.24 -14.25 -20.55
C PHE A 404 -6.28 -14.97 -19.68
N MET A 405 -7.29 -14.22 -19.24
CA MET A 405 -8.43 -14.79 -18.52
C MET A 405 -9.43 -15.38 -19.52
N ASP A 406 -9.88 -16.60 -19.27
CA ASP A 406 -10.86 -17.29 -20.10
C ASP A 406 -12.31 -16.79 -19.89
N ASP A 407 -13.25 -17.29 -20.70
CA ASP A 407 -14.68 -16.91 -20.63
C ASP A 407 -15.29 -17.22 -19.26
N GLU A 408 -14.87 -18.30 -18.60
CA GLU A 408 -15.40 -18.68 -17.29
C GLU A 408 -14.90 -17.73 -16.19
N GLY A 409 -13.61 -17.38 -16.20
CA GLY A 409 -13.02 -16.36 -15.33
C GLY A 409 -13.67 -14.99 -15.52
N LEU A 410 -13.95 -14.62 -16.78
CA LEU A 410 -14.64 -13.38 -17.11
C LEU A 410 -16.10 -13.38 -16.60
N GLN A 411 -16.82 -14.49 -16.75
CA GLN A 411 -18.18 -14.62 -16.22
C GLN A 411 -18.23 -14.51 -14.70
N ARG A 412 -17.24 -15.08 -13.98
CA ARG A 412 -17.12 -14.91 -12.53
C ARG A 412 -16.89 -13.45 -12.14
N LEU A 413 -16.00 -12.74 -12.83
CA LEU A 413 -15.75 -11.31 -12.63
C LEU A 413 -17.05 -10.49 -12.79
N ILE A 414 -17.83 -10.79 -13.84
CA ILE A 414 -19.12 -10.16 -14.10
C ILE A 414 -20.11 -10.42 -12.95
N GLN A 415 -20.28 -11.67 -12.53
CA GLN A 415 -21.22 -12.04 -11.46
C GLN A 415 -20.84 -11.41 -10.11
N GLU A 416 -19.56 -11.32 -9.81
CA GLU A 416 -19.07 -10.68 -8.59
C GLU A 416 -19.30 -9.17 -8.57
N SER A 417 -19.15 -8.49 -9.71
CA SER A 417 -19.45 -7.06 -9.83
C SER A 417 -20.91 -6.72 -9.49
N GLN A 418 -21.83 -7.66 -9.75
CA GLN A 418 -23.27 -7.49 -9.53
C GLN A 418 -23.70 -7.71 -8.07
N LYS A 419 -22.95 -8.47 -7.27
CA LYS A 419 -23.29 -8.78 -5.87
C LYS A 419 -23.26 -7.57 -4.91
N GLY A 420 -22.68 -6.43 -5.31
CA GLY A 420 -22.58 -5.22 -4.49
C GLY A 420 -23.68 -4.17 -4.67
N ARG A 421 -24.63 -4.37 -5.61
CA ARG A 421 -25.64 -3.37 -6.02
C ARG A 421 -26.99 -3.45 -5.28
N THR A 422 -27.15 -4.32 -4.28
CA THR A 422 -28.46 -4.57 -3.65
C THR A 422 -28.90 -3.57 -2.57
N ASP A 423 -28.07 -2.62 -2.15
CA ASP A 423 -28.47 -1.62 -1.15
C ASP A 423 -28.34 -0.20 -1.68
N THR A 424 -29.32 0.24 -2.47
CA THR A 424 -29.96 1.58 -2.36
C THR A 424 -31.12 1.70 -3.34
N LYS A 425 -32.23 2.24 -2.85
CA LYS A 425 -33.53 2.34 -3.52
C LYS A 425 -33.49 3.19 -4.80
N THR A 426 -34.16 2.66 -5.84
CA THR A 426 -34.90 3.35 -6.92
C THR A 426 -34.21 4.48 -7.69
N VAL A 427 -33.72 4.15 -8.89
CA VAL A 427 -34.07 4.88 -10.12
C VAL A 427 -34.39 3.84 -11.20
N GLN A 428 -35.49 4.08 -11.91
CA GLN A 428 -36.07 3.24 -12.95
C GLN A 428 -35.37 3.51 -14.31
N SER A 429 -35.34 2.50 -15.18
CA SER A 429 -34.72 2.39 -16.55
C SER A 429 -33.20 2.23 -16.57
N ASP A 430 -32.57 1.26 -17.24
CA ASP A 430 -32.94 0.43 -18.39
C ASP A 430 -32.32 -0.97 -18.30
N LYS A 431 -32.95 -1.94 -18.98
CA LYS A 431 -32.59 -3.37 -19.01
C LYS A 431 -31.28 -3.74 -19.75
N ASP A 432 -30.35 -2.81 -19.94
CA ASP A 432 -29.15 -3.02 -20.79
C ASP A 432 -27.80 -2.70 -20.11
N GLU A 433 -27.76 -2.55 -18.78
CA GLU A 433 -26.47 -2.47 -18.05
C GLU A 433 -25.87 -3.87 -17.81
N MET A 434 -25.41 -4.53 -18.87
CA MET A 434 -24.32 -5.50 -18.72
C MET A 434 -23.03 -4.74 -18.42
N VAL A 435 -22.23 -5.29 -17.50
CA VAL A 435 -21.04 -4.73 -16.83
C VAL A 435 -20.28 -3.69 -17.68
N ARG A 436 -20.38 -2.42 -17.30
CA ARG A 436 -19.61 -1.31 -17.89
C ARG A 436 -18.45 -0.85 -17.00
N HIS A 437 -18.25 -1.42 -15.82
CA HIS A 437 -17.24 -0.95 -14.88
C HIS A 437 -16.93 -1.94 -13.75
N VAL A 438 -15.67 -1.96 -13.31
CA VAL A 438 -15.27 -2.48 -12.00
C VAL A 438 -15.26 -1.29 -11.03
N VAL A 439 -16.22 -1.22 -10.10
CA VAL A 439 -16.19 -0.20 -9.04
C VAL A 439 -15.17 -0.64 -7.99
N THR A 440 -13.97 -0.07 -8.02
CA THR A 440 -13.07 -0.12 -6.85
C THR A 440 -13.56 0.91 -5.82
N ARG A 441 -14.03 0.47 -4.65
CA ARG A 441 -14.24 1.39 -3.52
C ARG A 441 -12.87 1.93 -3.10
N HIS A 442 -12.66 3.23 -3.22
CA HIS A 442 -11.46 3.87 -2.68
C HIS A 442 -11.44 3.76 -1.14
N PRO A 443 -10.28 3.52 -0.51
CA PRO A 443 -10.14 3.60 0.94
C PRO A 443 -10.46 5.03 1.40
N HIS A 444 -11.51 5.18 2.19
CA HIS A 444 -11.84 6.43 2.84
C HIS A 444 -10.80 6.73 3.94
N ARG A 445 -10.25 7.97 3.89
CA ARG A 445 -9.30 8.60 4.84
C ARG A 445 -7.86 8.06 4.83
N VAL A 446 -6.95 8.86 4.26
CA VAL A 446 -5.65 9.10 4.91
C VAL A 446 -5.92 10.12 6.01
N GLU A 447 -5.93 9.70 7.28
CA GLU A 447 -5.88 10.65 8.38
C GLU A 447 -4.57 11.42 8.30
N GLN A 448 -4.66 12.72 8.01
CA GLN A 448 -3.56 13.64 8.23
C GLN A 448 -3.22 13.60 9.73
N SER A 449 -2.17 12.88 10.09
CA SER A 449 -1.55 13.03 11.40
C SER A 449 -1.02 14.45 11.48
N GLY A 450 -1.69 15.29 12.27
CA GLY A 450 -1.27 16.66 12.54
C GLY A 450 0.10 16.66 13.20
N HIS A 451 1.16 16.84 12.42
CA HIS A 451 2.39 17.41 12.94
C HIS A 451 2.15 18.91 13.11
N ARG A 452 1.73 19.30 14.31
CA ARG A 452 2.07 20.63 14.82
C ARG A 452 3.58 20.62 15.01
N SER A 453 4.26 21.41 14.18
CA SER A 453 5.63 21.85 14.38
C SER A 453 5.78 22.40 15.80
N ALA A 454 6.65 21.79 16.59
CA ALA A 454 7.29 22.46 17.69
C ALA A 454 8.62 23.00 17.15
N LEU A 455 8.67 24.34 17.02
CA LEU A 455 9.80 25.26 16.78
C LEU A 455 10.81 24.91 15.69
#